data_AF-A0A165N430-F1
#
_entry.id   AF-A0A165N430-F1
#
_cell.length_a   1.000
_cell.length_b   1.000
_cell.length_c   1.000
_cell.angle_alpha   90.00
_cell.angle_beta   90.00
_cell.angle_gamma   90.00
#
_symmetry.space_group_name_H-M   'P 1'
#
loop_
_entity.id
_entity.type
_entity.pdbx_description
1 polymer ?
#
loop_
_entity_poly.entity_id
_entity_poly.type
_entity_poly.pdbx_seq_one_letter_code
_entity_poly.pdbx_strand_id
1 'polypeptide(L)'
;MPTIRATSQFPDMLLYSLGQMHILDPDYPKRLKRFLSGDQHIYLCNASGTGKTRLLFESLAQEWGIYLTCFHDRTSDPYGSPDLQKALSELAWDDDNNRILSDIALSSPDSEQALILNRQRVATLLRRVILARLLVLDCFIDVVNEMHIPDAVARRKWLILQLLPTETVGEDVFVRLIGYIDDLSDPEVFARISTLRVTSRAKAAFVAIDEAQVALKMHRYSFVLKIQERDRYARRRVVKEG
;
A
#
# COMPACT_ATOMS: atom_id res chain seq x y z
N MET A 1 20.15 12.69 -11.61
CA MET A 1 20.38 13.67 -10.53
C MET A 1 20.05 13.00 -9.21
N PRO A 2 20.87 13.16 -8.15
CA PRO A 2 20.49 12.70 -6.82
C PRO A 2 19.29 13.52 -6.35
N THR A 3 18.20 12.86 -5.99
CA THR A 3 17.04 13.48 -5.35
C THR A 3 17.45 13.79 -3.91
N ILE A 4 18.06 14.93 -3.68
CA ILE A 4 18.34 15.41 -2.32
C ILE A 4 16.99 15.82 -1.74
N ARG A 5 16.59 15.26 -0.60
CA ARG A 5 15.43 15.79 0.14
C ARG A 5 15.75 17.23 0.54
N ALA A 6 14.78 18.14 0.43
CA ALA A 6 14.96 19.54 0.82
C ALA A 6 15.49 19.72 2.27
N THR A 7 15.31 18.69 3.12
CA THR A 7 15.68 18.68 4.53
C THR A 7 16.91 17.83 4.88
N SER A 8 17.55 17.14 3.93
CA SER A 8 18.68 16.23 4.20
C SER A 8 19.93 16.63 3.42
N GLN A 9 21.09 16.60 4.09
CA GLN A 9 22.41 16.76 3.44
C GLN A 9 22.86 15.47 2.72
N PHE A 10 22.17 14.35 2.91
CA PHE A 10 22.52 13.05 2.33
C PHE A 10 21.60 12.69 1.15
N PRO A 11 22.12 12.01 0.12
CA PRO A 11 21.31 11.49 -0.98
C PRO A 11 20.21 10.56 -0.48
N ASP A 12 18.99 10.76 -0.98
CA ASP A 12 17.89 9.86 -0.71
C ASP A 12 18.10 8.54 -1.46
N MET A 13 18.59 7.53 -0.75
CA MET A 13 18.90 6.23 -1.35
C MET A 13 17.67 5.44 -1.81
N LEU A 14 16.45 5.82 -1.40
CA LEU A 14 15.23 5.18 -1.89
C LEU A 14 14.76 5.81 -3.21
N LEU A 15 15.04 7.10 -3.42
CA LEU A 15 14.67 7.82 -4.64
C LEU A 15 15.82 7.99 -5.64
N TYR A 16 17.07 7.74 -5.24
CA TYR A 16 18.25 7.88 -6.09
C TYR A 16 18.16 6.99 -7.33
N SER A 17 18.14 7.57 -8.53
CA SER A 17 18.02 6.84 -9.81
C SER A 17 16.79 5.91 -9.87
N LEU A 18 15.69 6.31 -9.23
CA LEU A 18 14.45 5.54 -9.19
C LEU A 18 13.90 5.26 -10.59
N GLY A 19 13.59 3.99 -10.87
CA GLY A 19 13.16 3.52 -12.19
C GLY A 19 14.32 3.36 -13.19
N GLN A 20 15.56 3.55 -12.75
CA GLN A 20 16.77 3.43 -13.57
C GLN A 20 17.80 2.47 -12.95
N MET A 21 17.36 1.52 -12.12
CA MET A 21 18.24 0.52 -11.51
C MET A 21 19.06 -0.29 -12.52
N HIS A 22 18.59 -0.44 -13.76
CA HIS A 22 19.34 -1.10 -14.84
C HIS A 22 20.71 -0.44 -15.13
N ILE A 23 20.89 0.83 -14.78
CA ILE A 23 22.18 1.54 -14.91
C ILE A 23 23.20 1.01 -13.89
N LEU A 24 22.74 0.67 -12.70
CA LEU A 24 23.58 0.17 -11.59
C LEU A 24 23.68 -1.36 -11.60
N ASP A 25 22.63 -2.04 -12.07
CA ASP A 25 22.51 -3.48 -12.13
C ASP A 25 21.79 -3.89 -13.43
N PRO A 26 22.53 -4.21 -14.51
CA PRO A 26 21.96 -4.54 -15.82
C PRO A 26 20.99 -5.72 -15.83
N ASP A 27 21.07 -6.64 -14.86
CA ASP A 27 20.17 -7.79 -14.76
C ASP A 27 18.90 -7.50 -13.93
N TYR A 28 18.83 -6.34 -13.28
CA TYR A 28 17.69 -5.92 -12.47
C TYR A 28 16.34 -6.01 -13.22
N PRO A 29 16.20 -5.55 -14.48
CA PRO A 29 14.93 -5.61 -15.19
C PRO A 29 14.40 -7.04 -15.37
N LYS A 30 15.28 -8.02 -15.59
CA LYS A 30 14.88 -9.43 -15.71
C LYS A 30 14.35 -9.97 -14.38
N ARG A 31 15.02 -9.64 -13.28
CA ARG A 31 14.60 -10.05 -11.93
C ARG A 31 13.28 -9.38 -11.54
N LEU A 32 13.13 -8.10 -11.84
CA LEU A 32 11.88 -7.37 -11.61
C LEU A 32 10.74 -7.95 -12.44
N LYS A 33 10.97 -8.23 -13.73
CA LYS A 33 9.95 -8.86 -14.58
C LYS A 33 9.51 -10.22 -14.04
N ARG A 34 10.44 -11.03 -13.55
CA ARG A 34 10.13 -12.32 -12.89
C ARG A 34 9.41 -12.13 -11.54
N PHE A 35 9.73 -11.07 -10.82
CA PHE A 35 9.05 -10.72 -9.58
C PHE A 35 7.60 -10.32 -9.85
N LEU A 36 7.35 -9.52 -10.88
CA LEU A 36 6.02 -9.06 -11.27
C LEU A 36 5.25 -10.05 -12.15
N SER A 37 5.87 -11.14 -12.60
CA SER A 37 5.21 -12.12 -13.46
C SER A 37 4.24 -12.98 -12.65
N GLY A 38 2.97 -12.95 -13.03
CA GLY A 38 1.91 -13.81 -12.51
C GLY A 38 0.75 -13.01 -11.90
N ASP A 39 -0.40 -13.68 -11.77
CA ASP A 39 -1.64 -13.05 -11.27
C ASP A 39 -1.85 -13.29 -9.76
N GLN A 40 -0.81 -13.72 -9.05
CA GLN A 40 -0.90 -14.09 -7.63
C GLN A 40 -0.42 -12.95 -6.73
N HIS A 41 -1.01 -12.85 -5.53
CA HIS A 41 -0.52 -11.94 -4.49
C HIS A 41 0.91 -12.32 -4.06
N ILE A 42 1.79 -11.33 -4.01
CA ILE A 42 3.18 -11.51 -3.60
C ILE A 42 3.34 -10.97 -2.18
N TYR A 43 3.84 -11.82 -1.28
CA TYR A 43 4.16 -11.45 0.09
C TYR A 43 5.67 -11.51 0.32
N LEU A 44 6.29 -10.35 0.59
CA LEU A 44 7.73 -10.22 0.83
C LEU A 44 8.05 -10.15 2.31
N CYS A 45 8.41 -11.29 2.91
CA CYS A 45 8.83 -11.37 4.31
C CYS A 45 10.33 -11.62 4.44
N ASN A 46 11.13 -10.57 4.22
CA ASN A 46 12.58 -10.60 4.45
C ASN A 46 12.96 -9.76 5.68
N ALA A 47 14.18 -9.97 6.19
CA ALA A 47 14.76 -9.17 7.26
C ALA A 47 14.70 -7.65 6.95
N SER A 48 14.73 -6.82 7.99
CA SER A 48 14.83 -5.37 7.81
C SER A 48 16.11 -5.00 7.06
N GLY A 49 16.08 -3.93 6.27
CA GLY A 49 17.25 -3.45 5.52
C GLY A 49 17.58 -4.20 4.23
N THR A 50 16.82 -5.23 3.81
CA THR A 50 17.10 -5.99 2.58
C THR A 50 16.61 -5.31 1.29
N GLY A 51 16.27 -4.01 1.33
CA GLY A 51 15.81 -3.26 0.15
C GLY A 51 14.39 -3.56 -0.33
N LYS A 52 13.49 -4.06 0.52
CA LYS A 52 12.08 -4.37 0.16
C LYS A 52 11.34 -3.15 -0.37
N THR A 53 11.35 -2.05 0.40
CA THR A 53 10.74 -0.77 0.02
C THR A 53 11.31 -0.26 -1.29
N ARG A 54 12.64 -0.33 -1.49
CA ARG A 54 13.26 0.05 -2.77
C ARG A 54 12.75 -0.82 -3.93
N LEU A 55 12.64 -2.14 -3.74
CA LEU A 55 12.10 -3.04 -4.75
C LEU A 55 10.64 -2.69 -5.10
N LEU A 56 9.81 -2.35 -4.11
CA LEU A 56 8.43 -1.88 -4.34
C LEU A 56 8.41 -0.58 -5.14
N PHE A 57 9.25 0.40 -4.79
CA PHE A 57 9.32 1.68 -5.51
C PHE A 57 9.77 1.48 -6.94
N GLU A 58 10.79 0.66 -7.18
CA GLU A 58 11.22 0.32 -8.53
C GLU A 58 10.13 -0.40 -9.33
N SER A 59 9.36 -1.29 -8.69
CA SER A 59 8.21 -1.95 -9.32
C SER A 59 7.18 -0.92 -9.78
N LEU A 60 6.80 0.00 -8.90
CA LEU A 60 5.83 1.06 -9.16
C LEU A 60 6.34 2.14 -10.12
N ALA A 61 7.66 2.27 -10.27
CA ALA A 61 8.25 3.16 -11.28
C ALA A 61 8.18 2.56 -12.69
N GLN A 62 8.16 1.22 -12.81
CA GLN A 62 8.09 0.51 -14.08
C GLN A 62 6.66 0.19 -14.51
N GLU A 63 5.79 -0.11 -13.56
CA GLU A 63 4.39 -0.50 -13.78
C GLU A 63 3.46 0.41 -12.99
N TRP A 64 2.32 0.74 -13.56
CA TRP A 64 1.32 1.54 -12.88
C TRP A 64 0.72 0.73 -11.71
N GLY A 65 0.65 1.33 -10.53
CA GLY A 65 0.12 0.67 -9.34
C GLY A 65 -0.16 1.64 -8.21
N ILE A 66 -0.82 1.12 -7.17
CA ILE A 66 -1.14 1.87 -5.95
C ILE A 66 -0.15 1.49 -4.86
N TYR A 67 0.48 2.47 -4.22
CA TYR A 67 1.32 2.29 -3.05
C TYR A 67 0.54 2.67 -1.79
N LEU A 68 0.52 1.75 -0.83
CA LEU A 68 0.01 1.97 0.52
C LEU A 68 1.10 1.58 1.51
N THR A 69 1.16 2.27 2.64
CA THR A 69 2.03 1.89 3.76
C THR A 69 1.21 1.76 5.04
N CYS A 70 1.50 0.73 5.82
CA CYS A 70 0.92 0.56 7.15
C CYS A 70 1.67 1.35 8.23
N PHE A 71 2.78 1.99 7.88
CA PHE A 71 3.58 2.80 8.78
C PHE A 71 4.14 4.01 8.05
N HIS A 72 3.94 5.18 8.64
CA HIS A 72 4.47 6.43 8.15
C HIS A 72 4.94 7.25 9.36
N ASP A 73 6.18 7.72 9.29
CA ASP A 73 6.74 8.64 10.26
C ASP A 73 7.48 9.78 9.56
N ARG A 74 7.05 11.02 9.77
CA ARG A 74 7.62 12.19 9.07
C ARG A 74 9.12 12.36 9.29
N THR A 75 9.67 11.82 10.38
CA THR A 75 11.08 12.01 10.72
C THR A 75 11.98 10.90 10.18
N SER A 76 11.60 9.65 10.40
CA SER A 76 12.42 8.48 10.10
C SER A 76 12.00 7.75 8.83
N ASP A 77 10.72 7.79 8.46
CA ASP A 77 10.15 7.12 7.29
C ASP A 77 9.01 7.93 6.65
N PRO A 78 9.33 9.05 5.98
CA PRO A 78 8.32 9.99 5.49
C PRO A 78 7.76 9.60 4.12
N TYR A 79 7.94 8.35 3.67
CA TYR A 79 7.42 7.95 2.37
C TYR A 79 6.03 7.34 2.50
N GLY A 80 5.16 7.76 1.59
CA GLY A 80 3.78 7.34 1.55
C GLY A 80 2.87 8.35 2.23
N SER A 81 1.58 8.24 1.92
CA SER A 81 0.56 8.89 2.72
C SER A 81 0.31 8.09 4.01
N PRO A 82 0.03 8.72 5.16
CA PRO A 82 -0.41 8.04 6.37
C PRO A 82 -1.89 7.62 6.31
N ASP A 83 -2.56 7.73 5.16
CA ASP A 83 -3.99 7.44 4.96
C ASP A 83 -4.39 6.04 5.47
N LEU A 84 -3.68 4.98 5.06
CA LEU A 84 -3.94 3.62 5.53
C LEU A 84 -3.61 3.45 7.01
N GLN A 85 -2.48 4.00 7.49
CA GLN A 85 -2.12 3.93 8.90
C GLN A 85 -3.17 4.60 9.80
N LYS A 86 -3.64 5.79 9.43
CA LYS A 86 -4.68 6.53 10.16
C LYS A 86 -5.97 5.74 10.20
N ALA A 87 -6.44 5.26 9.05
CA ALA A 87 -7.66 4.47 8.97
C ALA A 87 -7.55 3.20 9.85
N LEU A 88 -6.41 2.49 9.81
CA LEU A 88 -6.19 1.31 10.67
C LEU A 88 -6.15 1.68 12.17
N SER A 89 -5.61 2.84 12.51
CA SER A 89 -5.58 3.33 13.90
C SER A 89 -6.97 3.70 14.41
N GLU A 90 -7.83 4.23 13.54
CA GLU A 90 -9.23 4.52 13.87
C GLU A 90 -10.03 3.23 14.12
N LEU A 91 -9.70 2.12 13.42
CA LEU A 91 -10.24 0.80 13.78
C LEU A 91 -9.76 0.28 15.15
N ALA A 92 -8.69 0.87 15.70
CA ALA A 92 -8.11 0.48 16.97
C ALA A 92 -8.61 1.32 18.16
N TRP A 93 -9.34 2.44 17.94
CA TRP A 93 -9.67 3.37 19.04
C TRP A 93 -10.65 2.74 20.04
N ASP A 94 -10.31 2.94 21.32
CA ASP A 94 -11.02 2.46 22.49
C ASP A 94 -10.80 3.43 23.68
N ASP A 95 -11.87 3.90 24.34
CA ASP A 95 -11.78 4.72 25.57
C ASP A 95 -12.09 3.93 26.86
N ASP A 96 -12.50 2.64 26.81
CA ASP A 96 -12.63 1.78 28.01
C ASP A 96 -12.75 0.25 27.74
N ASN A 97 -13.19 -0.23 26.56
CA ASN A 97 -12.97 -1.57 25.94
C ASN A 97 -13.63 -1.75 24.51
N ASN A 98 -13.91 -0.67 23.79
CA ASN A 98 -14.75 -0.52 22.60
C ASN A 98 -14.00 -0.60 21.25
N ARG A 99 -13.09 -1.56 21.06
CA ARG A 99 -12.39 -1.74 19.78
C ARG A 99 -13.36 -1.99 18.62
N ILE A 100 -13.18 -1.29 17.49
CA ILE A 100 -13.88 -1.63 16.24
C ILE A 100 -13.44 -3.02 15.74
N LEU A 101 -12.26 -3.52 16.10
CA LEU A 101 -11.88 -4.91 15.85
C LEU A 101 -11.91 -5.75 17.13
N SER A 102 -12.66 -6.84 17.11
CA SER A 102 -12.74 -7.76 18.24
C SER A 102 -11.51 -8.67 18.30
N ASP A 103 -10.92 -8.84 19.48
CA ASP A 103 -9.90 -9.89 19.66
C ASP A 103 -10.58 -11.27 19.60
N ILE A 104 -9.97 -12.20 18.86
CA ILE A 104 -10.52 -13.54 18.67
C ILE A 104 -9.95 -14.46 19.75
N ALA A 105 -10.81 -14.89 20.67
CA ALA A 105 -10.47 -15.96 21.61
C ALA A 105 -10.42 -17.30 20.88
N LEU A 106 -9.27 -17.99 20.96
CA LEU A 106 -8.93 -19.21 20.21
C LEU A 106 -9.80 -20.44 20.49
N SER A 107 -10.77 -20.34 21.41
CA SER A 107 -11.59 -21.46 21.87
C SER A 107 -13.05 -21.08 22.10
N SER A 108 -13.47 -19.89 21.67
CA SER A 108 -14.87 -19.46 21.77
C SER A 108 -15.66 -19.89 20.52
N PRO A 109 -16.91 -20.38 20.66
CA PRO A 109 -17.81 -20.57 19.52
C PRO A 109 -18.04 -19.26 18.73
N ASP A 110 -17.85 -18.10 19.35
CA ASP A 110 -18.01 -16.79 18.70
C ASP A 110 -16.80 -16.35 17.86
N SER A 111 -15.71 -17.13 17.89
CA SER A 111 -14.43 -16.79 17.23
C SER A 111 -14.56 -16.64 15.71
N GLU A 112 -15.40 -17.46 15.07
CA GLU A 112 -15.63 -17.40 13.63
C GLU A 112 -16.45 -16.18 13.23
N GLN A 113 -17.50 -15.86 13.99
CA GLN A 113 -18.31 -14.66 13.77
C GLN A 113 -17.49 -13.38 13.95
N ALA A 114 -16.65 -13.33 14.99
CA ALA A 114 -15.73 -12.22 15.22
C ALA A 114 -14.72 -12.05 14.06
N LEU A 115 -14.20 -13.15 13.50
CA LEU A 115 -13.33 -13.10 12.33
C LEU A 115 -14.04 -12.53 11.11
N ILE A 116 -15.26 -13.00 10.82
CA ILE A 116 -16.06 -12.54 9.69
C ILE A 116 -16.29 -11.03 9.81
N LEU A 117 -16.69 -10.58 10.99
CA LEU A 117 -16.93 -9.16 11.26
C LEU A 117 -15.66 -8.31 11.10
N ASN A 118 -14.53 -8.76 11.65
CA ASN A 118 -13.25 -8.06 11.50
C ASN A 118 -12.81 -7.95 10.04
N ARG A 119 -12.97 -9.03 9.26
CA ARG A 119 -12.69 -9.03 7.82
C ARG A 119 -13.58 -8.06 7.07
N GLN A 120 -14.88 -8.01 7.40
CA GLN A 120 -15.81 -7.06 6.79
C GLN A 120 -15.43 -5.62 7.10
N ARG A 121 -15.08 -5.31 8.35
CA ARG A 121 -14.66 -3.96 8.78
C ARG A 121 -13.40 -3.51 8.07
N VAL A 122 -12.36 -4.35 8.03
CA VAL A 122 -11.12 -4.04 7.29
C VAL A 122 -11.36 -3.93 5.79
N ALA A 123 -12.18 -4.80 5.19
CA ALA A 123 -12.52 -4.68 3.77
C ALA A 123 -13.22 -3.36 3.45
N THR A 124 -14.15 -2.94 4.30
CA THR A 124 -14.91 -1.69 4.20
C THR A 124 -13.98 -0.47 4.28
N LEU A 125 -13.01 -0.50 5.18
CA LEU A 125 -11.95 0.51 5.27
C LEU A 125 -11.06 0.53 4.02
N LEU A 126 -10.54 -0.64 3.62
CA LEU A 126 -9.63 -0.74 2.49
C LEU A 126 -10.28 -0.26 1.20
N ARG A 127 -11.59 -0.48 1.02
CA ARG A 127 -12.32 0.09 -0.12
C ARG A 127 -12.28 1.61 -0.13
N ARG A 128 -12.46 2.28 1.01
CA ARG A 128 -12.40 3.75 1.09
C ARG A 128 -11.02 4.29 0.73
N VAL A 129 -9.97 3.68 1.30
CA VAL A 129 -8.57 4.00 0.97
C VAL A 129 -8.32 3.80 -0.53
N ILE A 130 -8.73 2.67 -1.10
CA ILE A 130 -8.57 2.38 -2.53
C ILE A 130 -9.38 3.36 -3.39
N LEU A 131 -10.60 3.73 -3.00
CA LEU A 131 -11.39 4.72 -3.72
C LEU A 131 -10.68 6.08 -3.74
N ALA A 132 -10.15 6.54 -2.60
CA ALA A 132 -9.38 7.78 -2.54
C ALA A 132 -8.21 7.75 -3.53
N ARG A 133 -7.45 6.65 -3.56
CA ARG A 133 -6.32 6.45 -4.50
C ARG A 133 -6.76 6.45 -5.96
N LEU A 134 -7.87 5.78 -6.28
CA LEU A 134 -8.40 5.69 -7.63
C LEU A 134 -8.92 7.04 -8.13
N LEU A 135 -9.59 7.84 -7.29
CA LEU A 135 -10.05 9.17 -7.66
C LEU A 135 -8.90 10.10 -8.04
N VAL A 136 -7.83 10.12 -7.24
CA VAL A 136 -6.63 10.92 -7.56
C VAL A 136 -5.96 10.39 -8.82
N LEU A 137 -5.86 9.06 -8.98
CA LEU A 137 -5.28 8.46 -10.19
C LEU A 137 -6.06 8.83 -11.44
N ASP A 138 -7.40 8.84 -11.39
CA ASP A 138 -8.26 9.21 -12.51
C ASP A 138 -7.99 10.66 -12.96
N CYS A 139 -8.02 11.61 -12.02
CA CYS A 139 -7.67 13.00 -12.30
C CYS A 139 -6.21 13.14 -12.80
N PHE A 140 -5.27 12.38 -12.23
CA PHE A 140 -3.88 12.40 -12.65
C PHE A 140 -3.71 11.92 -14.10
N ILE A 141 -4.45 10.87 -14.49
CA ILE A 141 -4.44 10.34 -15.86
C ILE A 141 -4.99 11.38 -16.85
N ASP A 142 -6.07 12.07 -16.49
CA ASP A 142 -6.64 13.13 -17.33
C ASP A 142 -5.62 14.24 -17.61
N VAL A 143 -4.95 14.73 -16.56
CA VAL A 143 -3.89 15.77 -16.70
C VAL A 143 -2.71 15.25 -17.51
N VAL A 144 -2.28 14.01 -17.30
CA VAL A 144 -1.19 13.38 -18.07
C VAL A 144 -1.53 13.30 -19.56
N ASN A 145 -2.77 12.94 -19.88
CA ASN A 145 -3.25 12.83 -21.25
C ASN A 145 -3.34 14.22 -21.91
N GLU A 146 -3.92 15.21 -21.24
CA GLU A 146 -4.01 16.59 -21.71
C GLU A 146 -2.63 17.19 -21.99
N MET A 147 -1.68 16.95 -21.09
CA MET A 147 -0.30 17.45 -21.20
C MET A 147 0.60 16.57 -22.08
N HIS A 148 0.07 15.48 -22.67
CA HIS A 148 0.78 14.54 -23.53
C HIS A 148 2.06 13.99 -22.88
N ILE A 149 2.03 13.72 -21.57
CA ILE A 149 3.19 13.24 -20.82
C ILE A 149 3.43 11.76 -21.16
N PRO A 150 4.65 11.35 -21.56
CA PRO A 150 4.94 9.95 -21.84
C PRO A 150 4.69 9.04 -20.64
N ASP A 151 4.13 7.86 -20.89
CA ASP A 151 3.65 6.94 -19.85
C ASP A 151 4.75 6.54 -18.84
N ALA A 152 5.98 6.34 -19.31
CA ALA A 152 7.14 6.03 -18.45
C ALA A 152 7.56 7.19 -17.52
N VAL A 153 7.24 8.44 -17.89
CA VAL A 153 7.45 9.63 -17.05
C VAL A 153 6.25 9.80 -16.12
N ALA A 154 5.03 9.59 -16.62
CA ALA A 154 3.80 9.66 -15.86
C ALA A 154 3.80 8.67 -14.68
N ARG A 155 4.22 7.40 -14.87
CA ARG A 155 4.34 6.41 -13.79
C ARG A 155 5.26 6.86 -12.66
N ARG A 156 6.42 7.42 -13.01
CA ARG A 156 7.37 7.94 -12.02
C ARG A 156 6.78 9.13 -11.27
N LYS A 157 6.10 10.05 -11.96
CA LYS A 157 5.39 11.18 -11.32
C LYS A 157 4.27 10.69 -10.40
N TRP A 158 3.49 9.70 -10.83
CA TRP A 158 2.45 9.07 -10.04
C TRP A 158 3.01 8.44 -8.76
N LEU A 159 4.12 7.71 -8.87
CA LEU A 159 4.82 7.17 -7.71
C LEU A 159 5.26 8.29 -6.75
N ILE A 160 5.92 9.33 -7.25
CA ILE A 160 6.35 10.45 -6.39
C ILE A 160 5.17 11.12 -5.68
N LEU A 161 4.04 11.32 -6.37
CA LEU A 161 2.82 11.84 -5.73
C LEU A 161 2.33 10.96 -4.59
N GLN A 162 2.40 9.62 -4.73
CA GLN A 162 2.01 8.70 -3.67
C GLN A 162 3.00 8.66 -2.50
N LEU A 163 4.29 8.84 -2.78
CA LEU A 163 5.35 8.81 -1.75
C LEU A 163 5.48 10.13 -0.99
N LEU A 164 5.26 11.25 -1.66
CA LEU A 164 5.49 12.59 -1.13
C LEU A 164 4.32 13.51 -1.52
N PRO A 165 3.09 13.21 -1.07
CA PRO A 165 1.92 13.95 -1.52
C PRO A 165 1.97 15.42 -1.08
N THR A 166 2.41 15.68 0.16
CA THR A 166 2.49 17.05 0.70
C THR A 166 3.52 17.89 -0.05
N GLU A 167 4.66 17.31 -0.40
CA GLU A 167 5.72 17.98 -1.15
C GLU A 167 5.35 18.18 -2.62
N THR A 168 4.49 17.33 -3.18
CA THR A 168 4.09 17.38 -4.60
C THR A 168 2.95 18.37 -4.84
N VAL A 169 1.95 18.41 -3.95
CA VAL A 169 0.72 19.21 -4.14
C VAL A 169 0.37 20.13 -2.95
N GLY A 170 1.25 20.25 -1.96
CA GLY A 170 1.11 21.15 -0.80
C GLY A 170 0.32 20.57 0.38
N GLU A 171 -0.37 19.46 0.18
CA GLU A 171 -1.15 18.76 1.20
C GLU A 171 -1.24 17.26 0.89
N ASP A 172 -1.66 16.46 1.87
CA ASP A 172 -1.97 15.06 1.61
C ASP A 172 -3.39 14.89 1.07
N VAL A 173 -3.49 14.89 -0.26
CA VAL A 173 -4.78 14.73 -0.97
C VAL A 173 -5.49 13.42 -0.67
N PHE A 174 -4.76 12.35 -0.34
CA PHE A 174 -5.36 11.04 -0.08
C PHE A 174 -6.04 11.01 1.28
N VAL A 175 -5.36 11.51 2.31
CA VAL A 175 -5.95 11.70 3.65
C VAL A 175 -7.17 12.60 3.58
N ARG A 176 -7.07 13.72 2.84
CA ARG A 176 -8.19 14.65 2.70
C ARG A 176 -9.41 14.00 2.04
N LEU A 177 -9.19 13.20 1.00
CA LEU A 177 -10.27 12.50 0.31
C LEU A 177 -10.95 11.44 1.17
N ILE A 178 -10.22 10.74 2.04
CA ILE A 178 -10.83 9.79 2.98
C ILE A 178 -11.90 10.47 3.83
N GLY A 179 -11.62 11.66 4.37
CA GLY A 179 -12.60 12.41 5.17
C GLY A 179 -13.89 12.74 4.42
N TYR A 180 -13.85 12.94 3.10
CA TYR A 180 -15.06 13.12 2.27
C TYR A 180 -15.73 11.79 1.90
N ILE A 181 -14.96 10.70 1.82
CA ILE A 181 -15.45 9.36 1.48
C ILE A 181 -16.12 8.69 2.68
N ASP A 182 -15.77 9.08 3.91
CA ASP A 182 -16.34 8.50 5.13
C ASP A 182 -17.85 8.70 5.24
N ASP A 183 -18.38 9.79 4.67
CA ASP A 183 -19.81 10.07 4.57
C ASP A 183 -20.56 9.14 3.57
N LEU A 184 -19.82 8.39 2.74
CA LEU A 184 -20.40 7.50 1.74
C LEU A 184 -20.73 6.13 2.31
N SER A 185 -21.85 5.56 1.84
CA SER A 185 -22.23 4.18 2.13
C SER A 185 -21.27 3.18 1.44
N ASP A 186 -21.04 2.00 2.04
CA ASP A 186 -20.17 0.97 1.44
C ASP A 186 -20.64 0.52 0.04
N PRO A 187 -21.95 0.37 -0.26
CA PRO A 187 -22.42 0.10 -1.62
C PRO A 187 -22.07 1.21 -2.61
N GLU A 188 -22.14 2.47 -2.20
CA GLU A 188 -21.77 3.60 -3.05
C GLU A 188 -20.26 3.63 -3.33
N VAL A 189 -19.44 3.41 -2.30
CA VAL A 189 -17.98 3.27 -2.44
C VAL A 189 -17.66 2.15 -3.43
N PHE A 190 -18.30 0.98 -3.29
CA PHE A 190 -18.10 -0.15 -4.19
C PHE A 190 -18.51 0.16 -5.64
N ALA A 191 -19.63 0.85 -5.84
CA ALA A 191 -20.08 1.26 -7.17
C ALA A 191 -19.08 2.21 -7.83
N ARG A 192 -18.59 3.22 -7.10
CA ARG A 192 -17.58 4.17 -7.60
C ARG A 192 -16.26 3.47 -7.96
N ILE A 193 -15.78 2.56 -7.10
CA ILE A 193 -14.58 1.74 -7.42
C ILE A 193 -14.81 0.93 -8.69
N SER A 194 -15.99 0.34 -8.86
CA SER A 194 -16.32 -0.47 -10.05
C SER A 194 -16.32 0.37 -11.32
N THR A 195 -16.89 1.58 -11.28
CA THR A 195 -16.85 2.52 -12.41
C THR A 195 -15.42 2.94 -12.75
N LEU A 196 -14.65 3.38 -11.75
CA LEU A 196 -13.25 3.78 -11.95
C LEU A 196 -12.39 2.61 -12.42
N ARG A 197 -12.67 1.39 -11.98
CA ARG A 197 -12.01 0.19 -12.50
C ARG A 197 -12.30 -0.07 -13.96
N VAL A 198 -13.38 0.44 -14.54
CA VAL A 198 -13.64 0.33 -15.98
C VAL A 198 -12.92 1.43 -16.74
N THR A 199 -12.95 2.67 -16.23
CA THR A 199 -12.32 3.84 -16.86
C THR A 199 -10.79 3.81 -16.76
N SER A 200 -10.27 3.51 -15.58
CA SER A 200 -8.84 3.46 -15.25
C SER A 200 -8.24 2.03 -15.37
N ARG A 201 -9.01 1.06 -15.91
CA ARG A 201 -8.67 -0.39 -15.97
C ARG A 201 -7.32 -0.70 -16.56
N ALA A 202 -6.83 0.17 -17.44
CA ALA A 202 -5.59 -0.03 -18.18
C ALA A 202 -4.33 0.32 -17.37
N LYS A 203 -4.45 1.03 -16.23
CA LYS A 203 -3.29 1.56 -15.54
C LYS A 203 -3.06 0.92 -14.17
N ALA A 204 -3.97 0.89 -13.19
CA ALA A 204 -3.65 0.31 -11.87
C ALA A 204 -3.49 -1.23 -11.86
N ALA A 205 -2.31 -1.74 -12.23
CA ALA A 205 -2.04 -3.17 -12.43
C ALA A 205 -1.94 -3.95 -11.11
N PHE A 206 -1.50 -3.29 -10.03
CA PHE A 206 -1.36 -3.92 -8.72
C PHE A 206 -1.47 -2.90 -7.57
N VAL A 207 -1.64 -3.43 -6.36
CA VAL A 207 -1.55 -2.67 -5.10
C VAL A 207 -0.35 -3.22 -4.32
N ALA A 208 0.59 -2.35 -3.98
CA ALA A 208 1.69 -2.63 -3.07
C ALA A 208 1.33 -2.13 -1.66
N ILE A 209 1.47 -3.01 -0.67
CA ILE A 209 1.31 -2.68 0.74
C ILE A 209 2.66 -2.86 1.42
N ASP A 210 3.24 -1.77 1.90
CA ASP A 210 4.51 -1.78 2.64
C ASP A 210 4.28 -1.80 4.14
N GLU A 211 5.31 -2.21 4.88
CA GLU A 211 5.29 -2.28 6.35
C GLU A 211 4.09 -3.05 6.94
N ALA A 212 3.54 -4.03 6.21
CA ALA A 212 2.38 -4.82 6.61
C ALA A 212 2.55 -5.53 7.97
N GLN A 213 3.80 -5.83 8.37
CA GLN A 213 4.13 -6.34 9.69
C GLN A 213 3.71 -5.40 10.84
N VAL A 214 3.63 -4.09 10.60
CA VAL A 214 3.19 -3.11 11.59
C VAL A 214 1.70 -3.28 11.85
N ALA A 215 0.88 -3.42 10.80
CA ALA A 215 -0.54 -3.74 10.93
C ALA A 215 -0.78 -5.07 11.66
N LEU A 216 0.03 -6.10 11.38
CA LEU A 216 -0.04 -7.39 12.10
C LEU A 216 0.30 -7.26 13.59
N LYS A 217 1.19 -6.35 13.96
CA LYS A 217 1.51 -6.05 15.37
C LYS A 217 0.40 -5.27 16.05
N MET A 218 -0.22 -4.30 15.34
CA MET A 218 -1.33 -3.49 15.85
C MET A 218 -2.58 -4.35 16.12
N HIS A 219 -2.86 -5.37 15.29
CA HIS A 219 -4.07 -6.20 15.39
C HIS A 219 -3.74 -7.68 15.61
N ARG A 220 -2.85 -7.97 16.57
CA ARG A 220 -2.25 -9.29 16.79
C ARG A 220 -3.25 -10.43 16.99
N TYR A 221 -4.41 -10.14 17.57
CA TYR A 221 -5.42 -11.13 17.95
C TYR A 221 -6.71 -11.03 17.13
N SER A 222 -6.82 -10.05 16.22
CA SER A 222 -8.07 -9.78 15.50
C SER A 222 -8.30 -10.71 14.29
N PHE A 223 -7.29 -11.51 13.90
CA PHE A 223 -7.36 -12.35 12.70
C PHE A 223 -6.82 -13.78 12.87
N VAL A 224 -6.64 -14.27 14.11
CA VAL A 224 -6.05 -15.58 14.40
C VAL A 224 -7.13 -16.58 14.83
N LEU A 225 -7.33 -17.66 14.07
CA LEU A 225 -8.28 -18.72 14.44
C LEU A 225 -7.69 -19.85 15.27
N LYS A 226 -6.40 -20.20 15.13
CA LYS A 226 -5.75 -21.31 15.87
C LYS A 226 -4.25 -21.10 16.05
N ILE A 227 -3.70 -21.44 17.23
CA ILE A 227 -2.25 -21.44 17.52
C ILE A 227 -1.46 -22.34 16.56
N GLN A 228 -2.08 -23.38 16.00
CA GLN A 228 -1.43 -24.32 15.08
C GLN A 228 -1.02 -23.72 13.73
N GLU A 229 -1.51 -22.53 13.35
CA GLU A 229 -1.10 -21.88 12.09
C GLU A 229 0.09 -20.93 12.23
N ARG A 230 0.54 -20.63 13.45
CA ARG A 230 1.79 -19.87 13.67
C ARG A 230 2.99 -20.60 13.06
N ASP A 231 2.98 -21.93 13.08
CA ASP A 231 4.04 -22.75 12.49
C ASP A 231 3.91 -22.90 10.96
N ARG A 232 2.72 -22.71 10.36
CA ARG A 232 2.55 -22.80 8.90
C ARG A 232 2.92 -21.51 8.17
N TYR A 233 2.61 -20.35 8.75
CA TYR A 233 2.96 -19.06 8.12
C TYR A 233 4.42 -18.67 8.33
N ALA A 234 5.06 -19.11 9.42
CA ALA A 234 6.50 -18.92 9.64
C ALA A 234 7.39 -19.90 8.83
N ARG A 235 6.83 -21.01 8.32
CA ARG A 235 7.57 -22.06 7.60
C ARG A 235 7.27 -22.17 6.10
N ARG A 236 6.77 -21.13 5.44
CA ARG A 236 6.99 -21.01 3.97
C ARG A 236 8.39 -20.46 3.70
N ARG A 237 9.40 -21.17 4.19
CA ARG A 237 10.79 -21.07 3.72
C ARG A 237 10.97 -22.04 2.57
N VAL A 238 11.49 -21.52 1.47
CA VAL A 238 12.47 -22.19 0.61
C VAL A 238 12.06 -23.59 0.14
N VAL A 239 11.30 -23.66 -0.96
CA VAL A 239 11.53 -24.71 -1.97
C VAL A 239 11.41 -24.07 -3.34
N LYS A 240 12.55 -23.59 -3.85
CA LYS A 240 12.95 -23.73 -5.25
C LYS A 240 14.46 -23.95 -5.23
N GLU A 241 14.85 -25.17 -4.86
CA GLU A 241 16.08 -25.79 -5.36
C GLU A 241 15.65 -26.79 -6.44
N GLY A 242 16.35 -26.75 -7.58
CA GLY A 242 16.05 -27.50 -8.80
C GLY A 242 15.82 -26.56 -9.99
#